data_AF-A0AAV7M4A6-F1
#
_entry.id   AF-A0AAV7M4A6-F1
#
_cell.length_a   1.000
_cell.length_b   1.000
_cell.length_c   1.000
_cell.angle_alpha   90.00
_cell.angle_beta   90.00
_cell.angle_gamma   90.00
#
_symmetry.space_group_name_H-M   'P 1'
#
loop_
_entity.id
_entity.type
_entity.pdbx_description
1 polymer ?
#
loop_
_entity_poly.entity_id
_entity_poly.type
_entity_poly.pdbx_seq_one_letter_code
_entity_poly.pdbx_strand_id
1 'polypeptide(L)'
;MTGVCGALGVHQTKLVKFALPHENPNKTLLDELQILEKQAHHEESAPTLKDIMTVIQVIWGSLEMKTDLISAEVTLIDMENMSDRVKETEDAITFFSAETINMKQQVKELRATTEVLGAKFEDFEGRSRRNNICMVGVLEKAEGLASNLFIKEIVLKLLHP
;
A
#
# COMPACT_ATOMS: atom_id res chain seq x y z
N MET A 1 14.78 22.67 -14.38
CA MET A 1 14.59 23.57 -13.23
C MET A 1 13.09 23.72 -12.99
N THR A 2 12.69 23.89 -11.72
CA THR A 2 11.33 23.91 -11.13
C THR A 2 10.61 22.55 -11.17
N GLY A 3 10.42 21.77 -10.11
CA GLY A 3 10.37 22.07 -8.68
C GLY A 3 8.93 22.29 -8.25
N VAL A 4 8.19 21.23 -7.91
CA VAL A 4 6.92 21.33 -7.18
C VAL A 4 6.97 20.38 -5.99
N CYS A 5 6.92 21.02 -4.84
CA CYS A 5 7.06 20.52 -3.49
C CYS A 5 5.77 19.81 -3.05
N GLY A 6 5.93 18.78 -2.22
CA GLY A 6 4.81 17.98 -1.70
C GLY A 6 3.88 18.79 -0.78
N ALA A 7 2.59 18.51 -0.93
CA ALA A 7 1.57 18.88 0.04
C ALA A 7 0.97 17.59 0.64
N LEU A 8 1.61 17.07 1.68
CA LEU A 8 0.98 16.15 2.62
C LEU A 8 -0.03 16.97 3.43
N GLY A 9 -1.29 16.94 2.99
CA GLY A 9 -2.42 17.47 3.74
C GLY A 9 -2.66 16.61 4.97
N VAL A 10 -2.05 16.99 6.09
CA VAL A 10 -2.36 16.45 7.41
C VAL A 10 -3.76 16.95 7.79
N HIS A 11 -4.79 16.15 7.52
CA HIS A 11 -6.08 16.36 8.16
C HIS A 11 -5.90 16.09 9.66
N GLN A 12 -5.73 17.17 10.43
CA GLN A 12 -5.95 17.17 11.87
C GLN A 12 -7.41 16.78 12.13
N THR A 13 -7.65 15.48 12.34
CA THR A 13 -8.83 15.03 13.07
C THR A 13 -8.71 15.58 14.49
N LYS A 14 -9.48 16.63 14.76
CA LYS A 14 -9.80 17.06 16.12
C LYS A 14 -10.33 15.83 16.87
N LEU A 15 -9.50 15.25 17.72
CA LEU A 15 -9.93 14.36 18.79
C LEU A 15 -10.84 15.17 19.71
N VAL A 16 -12.15 15.08 19.47
CA VAL A 16 -13.14 15.51 20.46
C VAL A 16 -13.01 14.53 21.63
N LYS A 17 -12.29 14.95 22.67
CA LYS A 17 -12.33 14.28 23.97
C LYS A 17 -13.74 14.40 24.52
N PHE A 18 -14.60 13.43 24.19
CA PHE A 18 -15.79 13.16 25.00
C PHE A 18 -15.29 12.55 26.30
N ALA A 19 -15.15 13.39 27.32
CA ALA A 19 -15.10 12.93 28.70
C ALA A 19 -16.48 12.38 29.03
N LEU A 20 -16.71 11.10 28.73
CA LEU A 20 -17.79 10.35 29.36
C LEU A 20 -17.52 10.37 30.87
N PRO A 21 -18.50 10.70 31.72
CA PRO A 21 -18.33 10.52 33.15
C PRO A 21 -18.10 9.02 33.39
N HIS A 22 -16.87 8.65 33.72
CA HIS A 22 -16.53 7.33 34.24
C HIS A 22 -17.08 7.20 35.66
N GLU A 23 -18.40 7.26 35.82
CA GLU A 23 -19.04 6.56 36.92
C GLU A 23 -19.03 5.09 36.54
N ASN A 24 -18.02 4.38 37.05
CA ASN A 24 -17.90 2.95 36.89
C ASN A 24 -19.17 2.31 37.48
N PRO A 25 -20.07 1.74 36.67
CA PRO A 25 -21.35 1.21 37.16
C PRO A 25 -21.15 0.03 38.12
N ASN A 26 -19.98 -0.61 38.09
CA ASN A 26 -19.61 -1.62 39.07
C ASN A 26 -19.32 -1.03 40.45
N LYS A 27 -18.99 0.26 40.56
CA LYS A 27 -18.72 0.93 41.84
C LYS A 27 -20.03 1.27 42.55
N THR A 28 -21.03 1.75 41.81
CA THR A 28 -22.40 1.97 42.30
C THR A 28 -23.05 0.66 42.74
N LEU A 29 -22.89 -0.42 41.97
CA LEU A 29 -23.37 -1.75 42.35
C LEU A 29 -22.63 -2.33 43.56
N LEU A 30 -21.33 -2.09 43.70
CA LEU A 30 -20.56 -2.54 44.87
C LEU A 30 -20.95 -1.77 46.13
N ASP A 31 -21.22 -0.46 46.00
CA ASP A 31 -21.71 0.38 47.09
C ASP A 31 -23.14 -0.01 47.49
N GLU A 32 -24.02 -0.35 46.53
CA GLU A 32 -25.37 -0.87 46.80
C GLU A 32 -25.37 -2.28 47.40
N LEU A 33 -24.47 -3.17 46.94
CA LEU A 33 -24.26 -4.50 47.52
C LEU A 33 -23.70 -4.42 48.94
N GLN A 34 -22.81 -3.47 49.24
CA GLN A 34 -22.31 -3.24 50.60
C GLN A 34 -23.38 -2.66 51.54
N ILE A 35 -24.33 -1.89 51.02
CA ILE A 35 -25.48 -1.41 51.79
C ILE A 35 -26.43 -2.58 52.13
N LEU A 36 -26.64 -3.51 51.21
CA LEU A 36 -27.42 -4.73 51.46
C LEU A 36 -26.71 -5.71 52.40
N GLU A 37 -25.39 -5.85 52.30
CA GLU A 37 -24.59 -6.70 53.19
C GLU A 37 -24.57 -6.16 54.63
N LYS A 38 -24.55 -4.83 54.82
CA LYS A 38 -24.70 -4.20 56.14
C LYS A 38 -26.11 -4.32 56.72
N GLN A 39 -27.14 -4.48 55.89
CA GLN A 39 -28.51 -4.73 56.34
C GLN A 39 -28.75 -6.20 56.72
N ALA A 40 -27.96 -7.14 56.19
CA ALA A 40 -28.04 -8.57 56.53
C ALA A 40 -27.45 -8.95 57.90
N HIS A 41 -26.71 -8.05 58.57
CA HIS A 41 -26.14 -8.30 59.90
C HIS A 41 -27.05 -7.95 61.09
N HIS A 42 -28.29 -7.54 60.83
CA HIS A 42 -29.36 -7.52 61.83
C HIS A 42 -30.49 -8.45 61.37
N GLU A 43 -30.70 -9.51 62.17
CA GLU A 43 -31.75 -10.53 62.04
C GLU A 43 -31.60 -11.51 60.87
N GLU A 44 -31.34 -12.77 61.25
CA GLU A 44 -31.38 -13.96 60.41
C GLU A 44 -32.83 -14.24 59.98
N SER A 45 -33.36 -13.42 59.09
CA SER A 45 -34.65 -13.60 58.43
C SER A 45 -34.39 -14.02 56.99
N ALA A 46 -34.97 -15.14 56.57
CA ALA A 46 -34.89 -15.61 55.20
C ALA A 46 -35.30 -14.48 54.24
N PRO A 47 -34.57 -14.29 53.11
CA PRO A 47 -34.87 -13.22 52.16
C PRO A 47 -36.35 -13.28 51.80
N THR A 48 -37.04 -12.16 52.00
CA THR A 48 -38.48 -12.12 51.78
C THR A 48 -38.72 -12.18 50.28
N LEU A 49 -39.85 -12.75 49.84
CA LEU A 49 -40.24 -12.78 48.42
C LEU A 49 -40.15 -11.40 47.75
N LYS A 50 -40.37 -10.33 48.52
CA LYS A 50 -40.24 -8.94 48.09
C LYS A 50 -38.79 -8.56 47.75
N ASP A 51 -37.82 -9.00 48.53
CA ASP A 51 -36.40 -8.71 48.32
C ASP A 51 -35.93 -9.41 47.03
N ILE A 52 -36.34 -10.68 46.85
CA ILE A 52 -36.07 -11.44 45.62
C ILE A 52 -36.66 -10.75 44.40
N MET A 53 -37.92 -10.27 44.49
CA MET A 53 -38.57 -9.56 43.38
C MET A 53 -37.86 -8.24 43.04
N THR A 54 -37.37 -7.52 44.04
CA THR A 54 -36.65 -6.26 43.85
C THR A 54 -35.32 -6.51 43.12
N VAL A 55 -34.59 -7.55 43.52
CA VAL A 55 -33.33 -7.94 42.86
C VAL A 55 -33.59 -8.38 41.40
N ILE A 56 -34.65 -9.15 41.15
CA ILE A 56 -35.04 -9.55 39.78
C ILE A 56 -35.32 -8.32 38.92
N GLN A 57 -36.03 -7.32 39.45
CA GLN A 57 -36.33 -6.08 38.73
C GLN A 57 -35.07 -5.27 38.41
N VAL A 58 -34.12 -5.17 39.34
CA VAL A 58 -32.84 -4.49 39.13
C VAL A 58 -32.00 -5.20 38.06
N ILE A 59 -31.91 -6.52 38.14
CA ILE A 59 -31.18 -7.34 37.15
C ILE A 59 -31.83 -7.19 35.78
N TRP A 60 -33.15 -7.22 35.71
CA TRP A 60 -33.89 -7.08 34.46
C TRP A 60 -33.66 -5.71 33.82
N GLY A 61 -33.77 -4.62 34.59
CA GLY A 61 -33.48 -3.27 34.10
C GLY A 61 -32.02 -3.10 33.65
N SER A 62 -31.06 -3.71 34.36
CA SER A 62 -29.66 -3.71 33.93
C SER A 62 -29.44 -4.48 32.63
N LEU A 63 -30.19 -5.57 32.40
CA LEU A 63 -30.11 -6.36 31.18
C LEU A 63 -30.72 -5.63 29.98
N GLU A 64 -31.87 -4.98 30.16
CA GLU A 64 -32.48 -4.12 29.14
C GLU A 64 -31.50 -3.01 28.72
N MET A 65 -30.92 -2.30 29.70
CA MET A 65 -29.95 -1.24 29.42
C MET A 65 -28.71 -1.73 28.64
N LYS A 66 -28.18 -2.91 28.99
CA LYS A 66 -27.05 -3.50 28.24
C LYS A 66 -27.45 -3.94 26.84
N THR A 67 -28.68 -4.41 26.66
CA THR A 67 -29.21 -4.82 25.35
C THR A 67 -29.36 -3.62 24.43
N ASP A 68 -29.89 -2.51 24.94
CA ASP A 68 -30.01 -1.25 24.20
C ASP A 68 -28.63 -0.70 23.81
N LEU A 69 -27.65 -0.79 24.72
CA LEU A 69 -26.29 -0.33 24.46
C LEU A 69 -25.61 -1.17 23.37
N ILE A 70 -25.76 -2.50 23.41
CA ILE A 70 -25.26 -3.40 22.36
C ILE A 70 -25.95 -3.11 21.03
N SER A 71 -27.26 -2.90 21.03
CA SER A 71 -28.01 -2.54 19.82
C SER A 71 -27.49 -1.23 19.23
N ALA A 72 -27.25 -0.22 20.05
CA ALA A 72 -26.70 1.06 19.61
C ALA A 72 -25.27 0.91 19.05
N GLU A 73 -24.41 0.13 19.71
CA GLU A 73 -23.05 -0.17 19.24
C GLU A 73 -23.08 -0.92 17.89
N VAL A 74 -23.99 -1.88 17.72
CA VAL A 74 -24.16 -2.62 16.45
C VAL A 74 -24.67 -1.71 15.35
N THR A 75 -25.57 -0.76 15.63
CA THR A 75 -26.00 0.24 14.63
C THR A 75 -24.91 1.25 14.27
N LEU A 76 -23.95 1.51 15.18
CA LEU A 76 -22.78 2.35 14.90
C LEU A 76 -21.76 1.62 14.02
N ILE A 77 -21.74 0.29 14.06
CA ILE A 77 -21.01 -0.53 13.09
C ILE A 77 -21.88 -0.58 11.83
N ASP A 78 -21.67 0.41 10.97
CA ASP A 78 -22.28 0.50 9.65
C ASP A 78 -21.69 -0.60 8.72
N MET A 79 -22.13 -1.84 8.95
CA MET A 79 -21.65 -3.03 8.26
C MET A 79 -21.95 -2.99 6.77
N GLU A 80 -23.02 -2.30 6.36
CA GLU A 80 -23.37 -2.10 4.96
C GLU A 80 -22.31 -1.24 4.27
N ASN A 81 -21.99 -0.07 4.84
CA ASN A 81 -20.90 0.77 4.32
C ASN A 81 -19.53 0.09 4.36
N MET A 82 -19.25 -0.74 5.38
CA MET A 82 -18.02 -1.52 5.40
C MET A 82 -18.00 -2.59 4.30
N SER A 83 -19.12 -3.28 4.08
CA SER A 83 -19.26 -4.29 3.03
C SER A 83 -19.07 -3.69 1.65
N ASP A 84 -19.69 -2.55 1.37
CA ASP A 84 -19.56 -1.85 0.09
C ASP A 84 -18.12 -1.39 -0.15
N ARG A 85 -17.48 -0.80 0.86
CA ARG A 85 -16.07 -0.40 0.76
C ARG A 85 -15.14 -1.58 0.53
N VAL A 86 -15.38 -2.72 1.19
CA VAL A 86 -14.59 -3.93 0.97
C VAL A 86 -14.75 -4.39 -0.48
N LYS A 87 -15.99 -4.46 -0.98
CA LYS A 87 -16.25 -4.85 -2.36
C LYS A 87 -15.57 -3.93 -3.39
N GLU A 88 -15.68 -2.61 -3.21
CA GLU A 88 -14.99 -1.64 -4.05
C GLU A 88 -13.47 -1.84 -4.05
N THR A 89 -12.89 -2.13 -2.88
CA THR A 89 -11.45 -2.41 -2.79
C THR A 89 -11.07 -3.72 -3.45
N GLU A 90 -11.89 -4.77 -3.34
CA GLU A 90 -11.64 -6.06 -4.01
C GLU A 90 -11.73 -5.93 -5.53
N ASP A 91 -12.70 -5.19 -6.04
CA ASP A 91 -12.85 -4.88 -7.47
C ASP A 91 -11.65 -4.08 -7.99
N ALA A 92 -11.22 -3.06 -7.25
CA ALA A 92 -10.04 -2.27 -7.58
C ALA A 92 -8.75 -3.11 -7.57
N ILE A 93 -8.57 -3.98 -6.58
CA ILE A 93 -7.42 -4.90 -6.50
C ILE A 93 -7.42 -5.84 -7.70
N THR A 94 -8.58 -6.39 -8.06
CA THR A 94 -8.72 -7.29 -9.21
C THR A 94 -8.34 -6.59 -10.50
N PHE A 95 -8.85 -5.37 -10.70
CA PHE A 95 -8.50 -4.53 -11.85
C PHE A 95 -6.99 -4.24 -11.92
N PHE A 96 -6.39 -3.76 -10.83
CA PHE A 96 -4.96 -3.44 -10.81
C PHE A 96 -4.06 -4.66 -10.95
N SER A 97 -4.50 -5.82 -10.45
CA SER A 97 -3.80 -7.09 -10.65
C SER A 97 -3.78 -7.48 -12.13
N ALA A 98 -4.92 -7.42 -12.80
CA ALA A 98 -5.04 -7.68 -14.24
C ALA A 98 -4.18 -6.72 -15.06
N GLU A 99 -4.24 -5.42 -14.75
CA GLU A 99 -3.45 -4.40 -15.44
C GLU A 99 -1.94 -4.60 -15.21
N THR A 100 -1.54 -4.99 -14.01
CA THR A 100 -0.13 -5.31 -13.71
C THR A 100 0.36 -6.50 -14.54
N ILE A 101 -0.46 -7.53 -14.72
CA ILE A 101 -0.13 -8.68 -15.57
C ILE A 101 0.02 -8.24 -17.03
N ASN A 102 -0.93 -7.45 -17.53
CA ASN A 102 -0.89 -6.90 -18.88
C ASN A 102 0.36 -6.05 -19.13
N MET A 103 0.67 -5.10 -18.23
CA MET A 103 1.88 -4.27 -18.30
C MET A 103 3.15 -5.11 -18.30
N LYS A 104 3.24 -6.13 -17.44
CA LYS A 104 4.41 -7.04 -17.42
C LYS A 104 4.59 -7.77 -18.75
N GLN A 105 3.48 -8.20 -19.36
CA GLN A 105 3.52 -8.85 -20.67
C GLN A 105 3.98 -7.88 -21.77
N GLN A 106 3.45 -6.66 -21.81
CA GLN A 106 3.87 -5.63 -22.76
C GLN A 106 5.36 -5.28 -22.62
N VAL A 107 5.86 -5.16 -21.38
CA VAL A 107 7.29 -4.91 -21.13
C VAL A 107 8.15 -6.06 -21.65
N LYS A 108 7.71 -7.32 -21.47
CA LYS A 108 8.43 -8.49 -21.96
C LYS A 108 8.49 -8.51 -23.49
N GLU A 109 7.38 -8.21 -24.16
CA GLU A 109 7.31 -8.13 -25.62
C GLU A 109 8.17 -6.99 -26.15
N LEU A 110 8.08 -5.81 -25.55
CA LEU A 110 8.89 -4.67 -25.93
C LEU A 110 10.38 -4.96 -25.75
N ARG A 111 10.77 -5.59 -24.64
CA ARG A 111 12.17 -6.02 -24.44
C ARG A 111 12.62 -6.99 -25.55
N ALA A 112 11.84 -8.01 -25.85
CA ALA A 112 12.17 -8.96 -26.91
C ALA A 112 12.32 -8.27 -28.28
N THR A 113 11.43 -7.34 -28.61
CA THR A 113 11.54 -6.57 -29.86
C THR A 113 12.77 -5.69 -29.90
N THR A 114 13.12 -5.01 -28.78
CA THR A 114 14.34 -4.20 -28.71
C THR A 114 15.61 -5.03 -28.85
N GLU A 115 15.66 -6.23 -28.27
CA GLU A 115 16.79 -7.15 -28.40
C GLU A 115 16.97 -7.59 -29.87
N VAL A 116 15.87 -7.96 -30.55
CA VAL A 116 15.88 -8.30 -31.98
C VAL A 116 16.32 -7.12 -32.85
N LEU A 117 15.82 -5.91 -32.55
CA LEU A 117 16.19 -4.71 -33.30
C LEU A 117 17.66 -4.34 -33.09
N GLY A 118 18.17 -4.48 -31.87
CA GLY A 118 19.58 -4.28 -31.55
C GLY A 118 20.49 -5.22 -32.35
N ALA A 119 20.16 -6.52 -32.38
CA ALA A 119 20.91 -7.50 -33.16
C ALA A 119 20.90 -7.19 -34.67
N LYS A 120 19.76 -6.73 -35.22
CA LYS A 120 19.68 -6.29 -36.62
C LYS A 120 20.51 -5.06 -36.90
N PHE A 121 20.53 -4.11 -35.96
CA PHE A 121 21.32 -2.90 -36.10
C PHE A 121 22.82 -3.22 -36.13
N GLU A 122 23.27 -4.11 -35.24
CA GLU A 122 24.65 -4.59 -35.21
C GLU A 122 25.03 -5.32 -36.52
N ASP A 123 24.15 -6.17 -37.07
CA ASP A 123 24.39 -6.79 -38.39
C ASP A 123 24.50 -5.74 -39.49
N PHE A 124 23.60 -4.75 -39.54
CA PHE A 124 23.64 -3.70 -40.55
C PHE A 124 24.88 -2.81 -40.42
N GLU A 125 25.28 -2.46 -39.21
CA GLU A 125 26.52 -1.72 -38.97
C GLU A 125 27.74 -2.53 -39.42
N GLY A 126 27.80 -3.82 -39.05
CA GLY A 126 28.86 -4.72 -39.47
C GLY A 126 28.93 -4.89 -40.99
N ARG A 127 27.78 -4.99 -41.67
CA ARG A 127 27.70 -5.06 -43.14
C ARG A 127 28.11 -3.76 -43.80
N SER A 128 27.71 -2.62 -43.24
CA SER A 128 28.06 -1.30 -43.76
C SER A 128 29.56 -1.03 -43.64
N ARG A 129 30.18 -1.42 -42.53
CA ARG A 129 31.62 -1.23 -42.27
C ARG A 129 32.52 -2.36 -42.75
N ARG A 130 31.97 -3.45 -43.28
CA ARG A 130 32.72 -4.66 -43.66
C ARG A 130 33.91 -4.39 -44.58
N ASN A 131 33.78 -3.41 -45.47
CA ASN A 131 34.81 -3.04 -46.43
C ASN A 131 35.63 -1.82 -45.99
N ASN A 132 35.33 -1.25 -44.82
CA ASN A 132 36.05 -0.11 -44.30
C ASN A 132 37.34 -0.58 -43.64
N ILE A 133 38.44 0.10 -43.92
CA ILE A 133 39.74 -0.15 -43.30
C ILE A 133 40.05 1.01 -42.36
N CYS A 134 40.38 0.71 -41.11
CA CYS A 134 40.81 1.70 -40.13
C CYS A 134 42.35 1.74 -40.09
N MET A 135 42.96 2.87 -40.44
CA MET A 135 44.40 3.09 -40.32
C MET A 135 44.70 3.77 -38.99
N VAL A 136 45.50 3.13 -38.13
CA VAL A 136 45.88 3.66 -36.81
C VAL A 136 47.39 3.88 -36.77
N GLY A 137 47.85 4.96 -36.14
CA GLY A 137 49.27 5.29 -36.02
C GLY A 137 49.86 6.05 -37.22
N VAL A 138 49.02 6.53 -38.14
CA VAL A 138 49.42 7.46 -39.20
C VAL A 138 49.54 8.87 -38.60
N LEU A 139 50.66 9.55 -38.86
CA LEU A 139 50.85 10.94 -38.45
C LEU A 139 49.83 11.83 -39.15
N GLU A 140 49.28 12.80 -38.41
CA GLU A 140 48.32 13.75 -38.98
C GLU A 140 48.92 14.48 -40.19
N LYS A 141 48.13 14.59 -41.27
CA LYS A 141 48.49 15.22 -42.54
C LYS A 141 49.62 14.54 -43.32
N ALA A 142 50.07 13.34 -42.93
CA ALA A 142 51.06 12.57 -43.70
C ALA A 142 50.61 12.25 -45.14
N GLU A 143 49.29 12.19 -45.35
CA GLU A 143 48.65 11.95 -46.64
C GLU A 143 48.66 13.15 -47.60
N GLY A 144 48.98 14.35 -47.11
CA GLY A 144 49.06 15.57 -47.92
C GLY A 144 47.71 15.93 -48.56
N LEU A 145 47.74 16.28 -49.85
CA LEU A 145 46.54 16.67 -50.63
C LEU A 145 45.85 15.50 -51.33
N ALA A 146 46.44 14.30 -51.33
CA ALA A 146 45.97 13.16 -52.13
C ALA A 146 46.02 11.84 -51.36
N SER A 147 45.02 11.60 -50.50
CA SER A 147 44.91 10.40 -49.66
C SER A 147 44.90 9.09 -50.45
N ASN A 148 44.40 9.08 -51.69
CA ASN A 148 44.38 7.89 -52.54
C ASN A 148 45.80 7.43 -52.95
N LEU A 149 46.71 8.37 -53.24
CA LEU A 149 48.10 8.06 -53.58
C LEU A 149 48.86 7.56 -52.35
N PHE A 150 48.63 8.19 -51.20
CA PHE A 150 49.19 7.78 -49.93
C PHE A 150 48.81 6.33 -49.57
N ILE A 151 47.53 5.98 -49.66
CA ILE A 151 47.06 4.60 -49.41
C ILE A 151 47.70 3.62 -50.41
N LYS A 152 47.77 3.98 -51.69
CA LYS A 152 48.39 3.13 -52.72
C LYS A 152 49.86 2.81 -52.41
N GLU A 153 50.63 3.81 -51.98
CA GLU A 153 52.04 3.64 -51.63
C GLU A 153 52.19 2.72 -50.40
N ILE A 154 51.38 2.92 -49.36
CA ILE A 154 51.39 2.07 -48.16
C ILE A 154 51.06 0.62 -48.53
N VAL A 155 50.00 0.39 -49.29
CA VAL A 155 49.56 -0.96 -49.67
C VAL A 155 50.63 -1.67 -50.48
N LEU A 156 51.29 -0.97 -51.41
CA LEU A 156 52.39 -1.55 -52.20
C LEU A 156 53.58 -1.94 -51.32
N LYS A 157 53.99 -1.07 -50.38
CA LYS A 157 55.08 -1.36 -49.43
C LYS A 157 54.78 -2.55 -48.52
N LEU A 158 53.52 -2.72 -48.10
CA LEU A 158 53.12 -3.81 -47.20
C LEU A 158 52.98 -5.17 -47.89
N LEU A 159 52.51 -5.19 -49.14
CA LEU A 159 52.26 -6.43 -49.89
C LEU A 159 53.49 -6.96 -50.61
N HIS A 160 54.45 -6.10 -50.94
CA HIS A 160 55.69 -6.44 -51.63
C HIS A 160 56.88 -5.93 -50.80
N PRO A 161 57.19 -6.62 -49.67
CA PRO A 161 58.28 -6.22 -48.79
C PRO A 161 59.66 -6.36 -49.45
#